data_AF-X1MXF0-F1
#
_entry.id   AF-X1MXF0-F1
#
_cell.length_a   1.000
_cell.length_b   1.000
_cell.length_c   1.000
_cell.angle_alpha   90.00
_cell.angle_beta   90.00
_cell.angle_gamma   90.00
#
_symmetry.space_group_name_H-M   'P 1'
#
loop_
_entity.id
_entity.type
_entity.pdbx_description
1 polymer ?
#
loop_
_entity_poly.entity_id
_entity_poly.type
_entity_poly.pdbx_seq_one_letter_code
_entity_poly.pdbx_strand_id
1 'polypeptide(L)'
;MILTEFKPMEELLEKLKEEEKIFIMGCGGCPEGADTGGKAVLNNMKSELEKEEKTVTGVIEIDFLCQKALIRSRIKPRLDEIKNADSVLVFSCGLGVQATSAVIDKVCYPALNTITFGGITGMWCITIFFTISPF
;
A
#
# COMPACT_ATOMS: atom_id res chain seq x y z
N MET A 1 -5.57 0.37 -14.38
CA MET A 1 -5.98 0.09 -13.00
C MET A 1 -5.99 -1.41 -12.79
N ILE A 2 -5.60 -1.90 -11.62
CA ILE A 2 -5.53 -3.33 -11.26
C ILE A 2 -6.18 -3.55 -9.90
N LEU A 3 -6.66 -4.77 -9.62
CA LEU A 3 -7.34 -5.08 -8.37
C LEU A 3 -6.30 -5.34 -7.27
N THR A 4 -6.66 -5.03 -6.02
CA THR A 4 -5.84 -5.35 -4.85
C THR A 4 -6.67 -6.01 -3.77
N GLU A 5 -6.02 -6.85 -2.98
CA GLU A 5 -6.62 -7.57 -1.85
C GLU A 5 -5.71 -7.43 -0.62
N PHE A 6 -6.28 -7.45 0.58
CA PHE A 6 -5.49 -7.46 1.81
C PHE A 6 -4.61 -8.71 1.90
N LYS A 7 -3.38 -8.52 2.37
CA LYS A 7 -2.58 -9.64 2.86
C LYS A 7 -3.11 -10.07 4.23
N PRO A 8 -3.02 -11.37 4.57
CA PRO A 8 -3.24 -11.82 5.94
C PRO A 8 -2.31 -11.06 6.88
N MET A 9 -2.86 -10.62 8.02
CA MET A 9 -2.07 -9.85 9.00
C MET A 9 -0.87 -10.62 9.53
N GLU A 10 -1.01 -11.94 9.69
CA GLU A 10 0.08 -12.83 10.10
C GLU A 10 1.27 -12.79 9.12
N GLU A 11 1.00 -12.85 7.81
CA GLU A 11 2.04 -12.74 6.77
C GLU A 11 2.73 -11.36 6.83
N LEU A 12 1.95 -10.31 7.10
CA LEU A 12 2.47 -8.95 7.18
C LEU A 12 3.39 -8.77 8.41
N LEU A 13 2.95 -9.25 9.57
CA LEU A 13 3.71 -9.19 10.81
C LEU A 13 4.98 -10.04 10.75
N GLU A 14 4.94 -11.20 10.10
CA GLU A 14 6.13 -12.03 9.87
C GLU A 14 7.17 -11.28 9.03
N LYS A 15 6.74 -10.58 7.97
CA LYS A 15 7.64 -9.77 7.14
C LYS A 15 8.19 -8.54 7.85
N LEU A 16 7.41 -7.97 8.76
CA LEU A 16 7.79 -6.79 9.54
C LEU A 16 8.45 -7.17 10.87
N LYS A 17 8.80 -8.44 11.11
CA LYS A 17 9.26 -8.91 12.41
C LYS A 17 10.51 -8.18 12.92
N GLU A 18 11.42 -7.85 12.02
CA GLU A 18 12.69 -7.15 12.34
C GLU A 18 12.56 -5.61 12.29
N GLU A 19 11.37 -5.10 11.96
CA GLU A 19 11.10 -3.68 11.73
C GLU A 19 10.30 -3.11 12.91
N GLU A 20 10.86 -2.14 13.63
CA GLU A 20 10.19 -1.52 14.80
C GLU A 20 9.42 -0.26 14.40
N LYS A 21 10.04 0.56 13.54
CA LYS A 21 9.50 1.84 13.09
C LYS A 21 9.06 1.77 11.63
N ILE A 22 7.77 1.97 11.39
CA ILE A 22 7.18 1.81 10.07
C ILE A 22 6.59 3.12 9.60
N PHE A 23 6.90 3.50 8.36
CA PHE A 23 6.19 4.57 7.66
C PHE A 23 5.13 3.97 6.74
N ILE A 24 3.88 4.44 6.84
CA ILE A 24 2.79 3.94 5.99
C ILE A 24 2.60 4.86 4.79
N MET A 25 2.60 4.28 3.59
CA MET A 25 2.39 4.98 2.34
C MET A 25 1.23 4.36 1.55
N GLY A 26 0.17 5.12 1.30
CA GLY A 26 -1.00 4.71 0.54
C GLY A 26 -1.09 5.31 -0.85
N CYS A 27 -1.64 4.53 -1.79
CA CYS A 27 -2.00 4.96 -3.13
C CYS A 27 -3.50 5.25 -3.21
N GLY A 28 -3.88 6.51 -3.44
CA GLY A 28 -5.26 6.98 -3.66
C GLY A 28 -5.81 6.64 -5.05
N GLY A 29 -5.33 5.55 -5.65
CA GLY A 29 -5.64 5.16 -7.02
C GLY A 29 -6.38 3.83 -7.06
N CYS A 30 -5.71 2.79 -7.54
CA CYS A 30 -6.32 1.47 -7.70
C CYS A 30 -6.83 0.85 -6.38
N PRO A 31 -6.10 0.93 -5.24
CA PRO A 31 -6.56 0.32 -3.99
C PRO A 31 -7.83 0.95 -3.43
N GLU A 32 -7.98 2.27 -3.55
CA GLU A 32 -9.20 2.96 -3.09
C GLU A 32 -10.42 2.50 -3.88
N GLY A 33 -10.29 2.36 -5.20
CA GLY A 33 -11.35 1.79 -6.03
C GLY A 33 -11.58 0.28 -5.84
N ALA A 34 -10.73 -0.41 -5.10
CA ALA A 34 -10.86 -1.82 -4.74
C ALA A 34 -11.21 -2.02 -3.26
N ASP A 35 -11.65 -0.96 -2.56
CA ASP A 35 -11.98 -0.95 -1.14
C ASP A 35 -10.86 -1.48 -0.21
N THR A 36 -9.61 -1.42 -0.68
CA THR A 36 -8.40 -1.87 0.02
C THR A 36 -7.41 -0.72 0.25
N GLY A 37 -7.82 0.51 -0.05
CA GLY A 37 -7.08 1.74 0.16
C GLY A 37 -7.93 2.84 0.80
N GLY A 38 -7.44 4.08 0.76
CA GLY A 38 -8.12 5.21 1.38
C GLY A 38 -7.75 5.41 2.85
N LYS A 39 -8.06 6.60 3.35
CA LYS A 39 -7.66 7.06 4.70
C LYS A 39 -8.13 6.14 5.83
N ALA A 40 -9.35 5.61 5.74
CA ALA A 40 -9.91 4.73 6.76
C ALA A 40 -9.06 3.45 6.91
N VAL A 41 -8.68 2.83 5.78
CA VAL A 41 -7.84 1.64 5.74
C VAL A 41 -6.46 1.93 6.33
N LEU A 42 -5.83 3.04 5.93
CA LEU A 42 -4.51 3.42 6.44
C LEU A 42 -4.51 3.69 7.95
N ASN A 43 -5.57 4.34 8.46
CA ASN A 43 -5.71 4.61 9.89
C ASN A 43 -5.96 3.34 10.69
N ASN A 44 -6.77 2.41 10.17
CA ASN A 44 -6.99 1.11 10.81
C ASN A 44 -5.69 0.32 10.89
N MET A 45 -4.93 0.25 9.79
CA MET A 45 -3.62 -0.41 9.77
C MET A 45 -2.66 0.22 10.77
N LYS A 46 -2.63 1.55 10.88
CA LYS A 46 -1.83 2.24 11.88
C LYS A 46 -2.17 1.73 13.29
N SER A 47 -3.45 1.69 13.64
CA SER A 47 -3.88 1.20 14.95
C SER A 47 -3.61 -0.29 15.16
N GLU A 48 -3.63 -1.11 14.13
CA GLU A 48 -3.25 -2.53 14.22
C GLU A 48 -1.76 -2.70 14.47
N LEU A 49 -0.90 -1.98 13.75
CA LEU A 49 0.55 -2.01 13.98
C LEU A 49 0.93 -1.49 15.38
N GLU A 50 0.25 -0.46 15.87
CA GLU A 50 0.48 0.08 17.22
C GLU A 50 0.06 -0.91 18.33
N LYS A 51 -0.92 -1.79 18.08
CA LYS A 51 -1.28 -2.87 19.02
C LYS A 51 -0.23 -3.97 19.09
N GLU A 52 0.47 -4.21 18.00
CA GLU A 52 1.57 -5.18 17.87
C GLU A 52 2.93 -4.57 18.27
N GLU A 53 2.91 -3.53 19.10
CA GLU A 53 4.09 -2.82 19.64
C GLU A 53 5.00 -2.18 18.59
N LYS A 54 4.50 -1.95 17.37
CA LYS A 54 5.24 -1.25 16.31
C LYS A 54 4.95 0.26 16.31
N THR A 55 5.97 1.06 16.05
CA THR A 55 5.85 2.52 16.02
C THR A 55 5.58 3.01 14.60
N VAL A 56 4.45 3.68 14.38
CA VAL A 56 4.18 4.30 13.07
C VAL A 56 4.74 5.73 13.04
N THR A 57 5.80 5.94 12.25
CA THR A 57 6.49 7.25 12.18
C THR A 57 5.70 8.29 11.39
N GLY A 58 4.81 7.84 10.51
CA GLY A 58 4.01 8.70 9.66
C GLY A 58 3.06 7.92 8.75
N VAL A 59 2.02 8.60 8.28
CA VAL A 59 1.04 8.05 7.32
C VAL A 59 0.78 9.09 6.24
N ILE A 60 1.08 8.76 4.99
CA ILE A 60 0.79 9.61 3.83
C ILE A 60 -0.03 8.85 2.79
N GLU A 61 -0.99 9.54 2.19
CA GLU A 61 -1.69 9.12 1.00
C GLU A 61 -1.27 10.00 -0.17
N ILE A 62 -0.91 9.37 -1.29
CA ILE A 62 -0.51 10.03 -2.54
C ILE A 62 -1.43 9.54 -3.64
N ASP A 63 -1.88 10.46 -4.51
CA ASP A 63 -2.88 10.17 -5.56
C ASP A 63 -2.50 8.94 -6.39
N PHE A 64 -1.25 8.87 -6.86
CA PHE A 64 -0.74 7.73 -7.64
C PHE A 64 0.72 7.41 -7.29
N LEU A 65 0.94 6.26 -6.65
CA LEU A 65 2.29 5.76 -6.38
C LEU A 65 2.99 5.19 -7.62
N CYS A 66 2.27 4.83 -8.69
CA CYS A 66 2.91 4.42 -9.94
C CYS A 66 3.64 5.57 -10.68
N GLN A 67 3.55 6.81 -10.20
CA GLN A 67 4.21 7.99 -10.77
C GLN A 67 5.34 8.49 -9.88
N LYS A 68 6.59 8.14 -10.22
CA LYS A 68 7.79 8.49 -9.43
C LYS A 68 7.96 9.99 -9.18
N ALA A 69 7.63 10.84 -10.17
CA ALA A 69 7.73 12.29 -10.04
C ALA A 69 6.77 12.83 -8.97
N LEU A 70 5.56 12.25 -8.88
CA LEU A 70 4.57 12.60 -7.88
C LEU A 70 5.00 12.13 -6.49
N ILE A 71 5.54 10.91 -6.37
CA ILE A 71 6.11 10.44 -5.10
C ILE A 71 7.16 11.43 -4.62
N ARG A 72 8.13 11.79 -5.46
CA ARG A 72 9.21 12.73 -5.11
C ARG A 72 8.70 14.10 -4.66
N SER A 73 7.64 14.62 -5.27
CA SER A 73 7.11 15.93 -4.88
C SER A 73 6.37 15.88 -3.54
N ARG A 74 5.63 14.80 -3.27
CA ARG A 74 4.79 14.64 -2.08
C ARG A 74 5.55 14.19 -0.84
N ILE A 75 6.65 13.44 -0.98
CA ILE A 75 7.44 12.99 0.18
C ILE A 75 8.35 14.08 0.76
N LYS A 76 8.70 15.12 -0.01
CA LYS A 76 9.59 16.21 0.42
C LYS A 76 9.30 16.76 1.83
N PRO A 77 8.06 17.13 2.19
CA PRO A 77 7.75 17.63 3.52
C PRO A 77 7.80 16.58 4.63
N ARG A 78 7.91 15.28 4.30
CA ARG A 78 7.85 14.15 5.24
C ARG A 78 9.11 13.28 5.22
N LEU A 79 10.19 13.80 4.64
CA LEU A 79 11.45 13.07 4.53
C LEU A 79 12.00 12.67 5.90
N ASP A 80 11.79 13.49 6.93
CA ASP A 80 12.27 13.18 8.28
C ASP A 80 11.49 12.00 8.89
N GLU A 81 10.17 11.93 8.69
CA GLU A 81 9.34 10.77 9.10
C GLU A 81 9.80 9.48 8.43
N ILE A 82 10.14 9.55 7.14
CA ILE A 82 10.60 8.40 6.34
C ILE A 82 12.03 7.98 6.75
N LYS A 83 12.92 8.94 7.03
CA LYS A 83 14.29 8.64 7.49
C LYS A 83 14.30 7.94 8.85
N ASN A 84 13.39 8.36 9.74
CA ASN A 84 13.25 7.80 11.08
C ASN A 84 12.59 6.41 11.09
N ALA A 85 11.98 5.98 9.99
CA ALA A 85 11.44 4.63 9.84
C ALA A 85 12.54 3.64 9.43
N ASP A 86 12.43 2.41 9.88
CA ASP A 86 13.26 1.29 9.45
C ASP A 86 12.84 0.85 8.05
N SER A 87 11.52 0.81 7.81
CA SER A 87 10.92 0.43 6.54
C SER A 87 9.64 1.19 6.20
N VAL A 88 9.20 1.03 4.95
CA VAL A 88 7.97 1.63 4.42
C VAL A 88 6.97 0.53 4.10
N LEU A 89 5.79 0.59 4.71
CA LEU A 89 4.66 -0.27 4.38
C LEU A 89 3.80 0.41 3.31
N VAL A 90 3.71 -0.21 2.13
CA VAL A 90 3.09 0.40 0.95
C VAL A 90 1.75 -0.26 0.63
N PHE A 91 0.67 0.52 0.77
CA PHE A 91 -0.69 0.17 0.33
C PHE A 91 -0.87 0.50 -1.15
N SER A 92 -0.38 -0.40 -1.99
CA SER A 92 -0.54 -0.30 -3.43
C SER A 92 -0.40 -1.66 -4.11
N CYS A 93 -0.61 -1.68 -5.42
CA CYS A 93 -0.22 -2.79 -6.26
C CYS A 93 1.30 -2.87 -6.46
N GLY A 94 1.80 -3.95 -7.06
CA GLY A 94 3.23 -4.19 -7.25
C GLY A 94 3.97 -3.08 -8.00
N LEU A 95 3.32 -2.41 -8.96
CA LEU A 95 3.90 -1.26 -9.66
C LEU A 95 4.11 -0.06 -8.74
N GLY A 96 3.17 0.19 -7.82
CA GLY A 96 3.30 1.26 -6.82
C GLY A 96 4.45 0.98 -5.87
N VAL A 97 4.58 -0.26 -5.39
CA VAL A 97 5.68 -0.69 -4.51
C VAL A 97 7.04 -0.47 -5.20
N GLN A 98 7.20 -0.92 -6.44
CA GLN A 98 8.44 -0.75 -7.21
C GLN A 98 8.75 0.72 -7.52
N ALA A 99 7.73 1.53 -7.79
CA ALA A 99 7.92 2.95 -8.03
C ALA A 99 8.35 3.68 -6.74
N THR A 100 7.76 3.33 -5.60
CA THR A 100 8.14 3.85 -4.28
C THR A 100 9.57 3.44 -3.91
N SER A 101 9.94 2.17 -4.07
CA SER A 101 11.30 1.68 -3.77
C SER A 101 12.38 2.28 -4.68
N ALA A 102 12.02 2.73 -5.88
CA ALA A 102 12.92 3.45 -6.78
C ALA A 102 13.11 4.93 -6.40
N VAL A 103 12.34 5.45 -5.44
CA VAL A 103 12.36 6.85 -5.01
C VAL A 103 12.86 6.99 -3.57
N ILE A 104 12.56 6.03 -2.71
CA ILE A 104 12.90 6.05 -1.28
C ILE A 104 14.03 5.05 -1.03
N ASP A 105 15.01 5.47 -0.24
CA ASP A 105 16.14 4.64 0.18
C ASP A 105 15.79 3.84 1.47
N LYS A 106 14.72 3.06 1.39
CA LYS A 106 14.22 2.18 2.47
C LYS A 106 13.58 0.93 1.88
N VAL A 107 13.58 -0.16 2.64
CA VAL A 107 12.86 -1.38 2.24
C VAL A 107 11.37 -1.07 2.17
N CYS A 108 10.76 -1.40 1.04
CA CYS A 108 9.34 -1.16 0.79
C CYS A 108 8.59 -2.49 0.80
N TYR A 109 7.79 -2.72 1.84
CA TYR A 109 6.98 -3.93 1.98
C TYR A 109 5.59 -3.74 1.36
N PRO A 110 5.12 -4.68 0.53
CA PRO A 110 3.76 -4.64 0.00
C PRO A 110 2.75 -4.99 1.10
N ALA A 111 1.79 -4.09 1.36
CA ALA A 111 0.68 -4.34 2.27
C ALA A 111 -0.47 -5.15 1.63
N LEU A 112 -0.55 -5.12 0.30
CA LEU A 112 -1.63 -5.70 -0.48
C LEU A 112 -1.11 -6.72 -1.50
N ASN A 113 -1.95 -7.69 -1.84
CA ASN A 113 -1.75 -8.57 -2.98
C ASN A 113 -2.26 -7.88 -4.25
N THR A 114 -1.53 -8.04 -5.36
CA THR A 114 -1.96 -7.55 -6.67
C THR A 114 -2.71 -8.64 -7.39
N ILE A 115 -3.96 -8.37 -7.76
CA ILE A 115 -4.85 -9.32 -8.41
C ILE A 115 -5.06 -8.91 -9.87
N THR A 116 -4.98 -9.89 -10.76
CA THR A 116 -5.27 -9.71 -12.18
C THR A 116 -6.78 -9.64 -12.41
N PHE A 117 -7.22 -8.77 -13.32
CA PHE A 117 -8.61 -8.72 -13.78
C PHE A 117 -8.97 -9.85 -14.77
N GLY A 118 -8.06 -10.79 -15.06
CA GLY A 118 -8.36 -11.90 -15.96
C GLY A 118 -8.40 -11.54 -17.45
N GLY A 119 -7.81 -10.41 -17.85
CA GLY A 119 -7.59 -10.08 -19.27
C GLY A 119 -8.73 -9.34 -19.98
N ILE A 120 -9.77 -8.90 -19.27
CA ILE A 120 -10.79 -8.01 -19.84
C ILE A 120 -10.20 -6.61 -20.11
N THR A 121 -10.24 -6.19 -21.37
CA THR A 121 -9.66 -4.91 -21.80
C THR A 121 -10.63 -3.76 -21.51
N GLY A 122 -10.19 -2.79 -20.70
CA GLY A 122 -10.82 -1.47 -20.61
C GLY A 122 -12.10 -1.38 -19.77
N MET A 123 -12.53 -2.45 -19.10
CA MET A 123 -13.71 -2.41 -18.23
C MET A 123 -13.31 -2.30 -16.76
N TRP A 124 -13.72 -1.21 -16.11
CA TRP A 124 -13.66 -1.09 -14.66
C TRP A 124 -14.85 -1.86 -14.08
N CYS A 125 -14.57 -2.99 -13.41
CA CYS A 125 -15.60 -3.91 -12.94
C CYS A 125 -16.24 -3.36 -11.65
N ILE A 126 -17.16 -2.40 -11.79
CA ILE A 126 -17.85 -1.78 -10.65
C ILE A 126 -18.78 -2.76 -9.93
N THR A 127 -19.12 -3.92 -10.51
CA THR A 127 -20.04 -4.86 -9.87
C THR A 127 -19.96 -6.27 -10.48
N ILE A 128 -18.95 -7.09 -10.15
CA ILE A 128 -19.08 -8.55 -10.35
C ILE A 128 -18.40 -9.29 -9.19
N PHE A 129 -19.04 -9.28 -8.02
CA PHE A 129 -18.74 -10.24 -6.95
C PHE A 129 -19.56 -11.54 -7.08
N PHE A 130 -20.30 -11.76 -8.19
CA PHE A 130 -21.27 -12.87 -8.24
C PHE A 130 -21.35 -13.74 -9.49
N THR A 131 -20.62 -13.50 -10.58
CA THR A 131 -20.84 -14.32 -11.81
C THR A 131 -19.61 -14.84 -12.54
N ILE A 132 -18.41 -14.77 -11.95
CA ILE A 132 -17.23 -15.44 -12.53
C ILE A 132 -16.67 -16.44 -11.54
N SER A 133 -17.53 -17.38 -11.13
CA SER A 133 -17.05 -18.70 -10.71
C SER A 133 -16.70 -19.48 -11.98
N PRO A 134 -15.52 -20.12 -12.06
CA PRO A 134 -15.16 -20.92 -13.23
C PRO A 134 -15.86 -22.27 -13.13
N PHE A 135 -17.04 -22.36 -13.71
CA PHE A 135 -17.60 -23.60 -14.25
C PHE A 135 -17.86 -23.42 -15.74
#